data_AF-A0A0S6U8U5-F1
#
_entry.id   AF-A0A0S6U8U5-F1
#
_cell.length_a   1.000
_cell.length_b   1.000
_cell.length_c   1.000
_cell.angle_alpha   90.00
_cell.angle_beta   90.00
_cell.angle_gamma   90.00
#
_symmetry.space_group_name_H-M   'P 1'
#
loop_
_entity.id
_entity.type
_entity.pdbx_description
1 polymer ?
#
loop_
_entity_poly.entity_id
_entity_poly.type
_entity_poly.pdbx_seq_one_letter_code
_entity_poly.pdbx_strand_id
1 'polypeptide(L)' 'MLNKRCSNILQMIVNNEKPITIKEISKKVNKSPRTVRYDLDKIDDYLAEIEFPKLERKSNLGISLNLKDEEIKNFLRL' A
#
# COMPACT_ATOMS: atom_id res chain seq x y z
N MET A 1 0.61 3.16 -14.07
CA MET A 1 2.01 2.66 -13.89
C MET A 1 2.65 3.18 -12.59
N LEU A 2 3.16 2.28 -11.74
CA LEU A 2 3.64 2.58 -10.39
C LEU A 2 5.11 3.06 -10.38
N ASN A 3 5.43 4.13 -9.63
CA ASN A 3 6.82 4.57 -9.45
C ASN A 3 7.52 3.79 -8.32
N LYS A 4 8.86 3.79 -8.32
CA LYS A 4 9.69 3.05 -7.34
C LYS A 4 9.30 3.29 -5.87
N ARG A 5 8.92 4.52 -5.50
CA ARG A 5 8.52 4.83 -4.12
C ARG A 5 7.17 4.22 -3.78
N CYS A 6 6.19 4.34 -4.69
CA CYS A 6 4.88 3.73 -4.54
C CYS A 6 5.00 2.19 -4.49
N SER A 7 5.86 1.59 -5.31
CA SER A 7 6.16 0.14 -5.25
C SER A 7 6.72 -0.27 -3.89
N ASN A 8 7.68 0.50 -3.35
CA ASN A 8 8.25 0.23 -2.03
C ASN A 8 7.18 0.34 -0.92
N ILE A 9 6.31 1.35 -0.97
CA ILE A 9 5.23 1.53 0.00
C ILE A 9 4.25 0.35 -0.08
N LEU A 10 3.86 -0.07 -1.30
CA LEU A 10 2.96 -1.19 -1.50
C LEU A 10 3.56 -2.50 -0.96
N GLN A 11 4.84 -2.79 -1.26
CA GLN A 11 5.54 -3.95 -0.68
C GLN A 11 5.59 -3.90 0.84
N MET A 12 5.81 -2.72 1.43
CA MET A 12 5.77 -2.57 2.88
C MET A 12 4.40 -2.90 3.46
N ILE A 13 3.32 -2.48 2.80
CA ILE A 13 1.95 -2.76 3.26
C ILE A 13 1.64 -4.26 3.15
N VAL A 14 1.99 -4.90 2.04
CA VAL A 14 1.74 -6.33 1.79
C VAL A 14 2.55 -7.23 2.72
N ASN A 15 3.81 -6.87 3.01
CA ASN A 15 4.69 -7.69 3.85
C ASN A 15 4.51 -7.44 5.35
N ASN A 16 3.66 -6.52 5.78
CA ASN A 16 3.37 -6.30 7.20
C ASN A 16 2.15 -7.11 7.63
N GLU A 17 2.31 -7.96 8.65
CA GLU A 17 1.22 -8.72 9.26
C GLU A 17 0.16 -7.83 9.93
N LYS A 18 0.55 -6.60 10.32
CA LYS A 18 -0.32 -5.62 10.97
C LYS A 18 -0.46 -4.37 10.10
N PRO A 19 -1.62 -3.70 10.13
CA PRO A 19 -1.78 -2.44 9.40
C PRO A 19 -0.71 -1.42 9.79
N ILE A 20 -0.13 -0.75 8.79
CA ILE A 20 0.95 0.21 8.98
C ILE A 20 0.41 1.64 8.88
N THR A 21 0.80 2.53 9.79
CA THR A 21 0.28 3.90 9.79
C THR A 21 0.99 4.80 8.76
N ILE A 22 0.32 5.88 8.32
CA ILE A 22 0.93 6.92 7.48
C ILE A 22 2.21 7.48 8.12
N LYS A 23 2.22 7.63 9.46
CA LYS A 23 3.37 8.15 10.21
C LYS A 23 4.58 7.22 10.11
N GLU A 24 4.36 5.91 10.17
CA GLU A 24 5.42 4.92 10.03
C GLU A 24 5.94 4.86 8.59
N ILE A 25 5.05 4.85 7.60
CA ILE A 25 5.44 4.91 6.18
C ILE A 25 6.26 6.18 5.93
N SER A 26 5.77 7.34 6.38
CA SER A 26 6.40 8.65 6.25
C SER A 26 7.84 8.65 6.77
N LYS A 27 8.09 8.05 7.94
CA LYS A 27 9.43 7.88 8.49
C LYS A 27 10.31 6.98 7.62
N LYS A 28 9.79 5.82 7.21
CA LYS A 28 10.55 4.82 6.42
C LYS A 28 10.95 5.34 5.03
N VAL A 29 10.09 6.11 4.36
CA VAL A 29 10.38 6.68 3.03
C VAL A 29 10.95 8.09 3.05
N ASN A 30 11.13 8.67 4.25
CA ASN A 30 11.58 10.05 4.48
C ASN A 30 10.77 11.09 3.66
N LYS A 31 9.44 11.03 3.78
CA LYS A 31 8.51 11.97 3.13
C LYS A 31 7.45 12.46 4.09
N SER A 32 6.85 13.61 3.78
CA SER A 32 5.76 14.15 4.58
C SER A 32 4.54 13.21 4.57
N PRO A 33 3.71 13.19 5.63
CA PRO A 33 2.45 12.45 5.63
C PRO A 33 1.54 12.81 4.44
N ARG A 34 1.57 14.07 3.99
CA ARG A 34 0.84 14.52 2.79
C ARG A 34 1.35 13.84 1.53
N THR A 35 2.67 13.75 1.35
CA THR A 35 3.28 13.04 0.23
C THR A 35 2.93 11.55 0.25
N VAL A 36 2.97 10.92 1.42
CA VAL A 36 2.57 9.52 1.57
C VAL A 36 1.11 9.31 1.18
N ARG A 37 0.19 10.21 1.56
CA ARG A 37 -1.21 10.12 1.11
C ARG A 37 -1.32 10.12 -0.42
N TYR A 38 -0.60 11.02 -1.10
CA TYR A 38 -0.58 11.02 -2.56
C TYR A 38 0.04 9.75 -3.16
N ASP A 39 1.05 9.18 -2.51
CA ASP A 39 1.59 7.88 -2.95
C ASP A 39 0.57 6.75 -2.75
N LEU A 40 -0.18 6.75 -1.64
CA LEU A 40 -1.25 5.78 -1.37
C LEU A 40 -2.40 5.92 -2.37
N ASP A 41 -2.77 7.15 -2.75
CA ASP A 41 -3.81 7.38 -3.76
C ASP A 41 -3.36 6.85 -5.13
N LYS A 42 -2.09 7.05 -5.51
CA LYS A 42 -1.52 6.45 -6.74
C LYS A 42 -1.47 4.92 -6.70
N ILE A 43 -1.26 4.34 -5.51
CA ILE A 43 -1.31 2.90 -5.33
C ILE A 43 -2.76 2.40 -5.52
N ASP A 44 -3.76 3.09 -4.98
CA ASP A 44 -5.17 2.75 -5.19
C ASP A 44 -5.57 2.84 -6.66
N ASP A 45 -5.09 3.86 -7.38
CA ASP A 45 -5.32 3.99 -8.83
C ASP A 45 -4.70 2.82 -9.60
N TYR A 46 -3.46 2.46 -9.27
CA TYR A 46 -2.78 1.32 -9.89
C TYR A 46 -3.48 -0.02 -9.58
N LEU A 47 -3.91 -0.24 -8.34
CA LEU A 47 -4.65 -1.45 -7.97
C LEU A 47 -5.96 -1.55 -8.76
N ALA A 48 -6.65 -0.42 -8.97
CA ALA A 48 -7.84 -0.39 -9.81
C ALA A 48 -7.53 -0.68 -11.29
N GLU A 49 -6.41 -0.20 -11.84
CA GLU A 49 -5.97 -0.50 -13.22
C GLU A 49 -5.79 -2.01 -13.46
N ILE A 50 -5.40 -2.77 -12.43
CA ILE A 50 -5.20 -4.23 -12.51
C ILE A 50 -6.37 -5.04 -11.93
N GLU A 51 -7.51 -4.40 -11.67
CA GLU A 51 -8.73 -5.02 -11.11
C GLU A 51 -8.57 -5.59 -9.68
N PHE A 52 -7.61 -5.08 -8.90
CA PHE A 52 -7.40 -5.43 -7.49
C PHE A 52 -8.17 -4.52 -6.53
N PRO A 53 -8.50 -5.00 -5.31
CA PRO A 53 -9.09 -4.16 -4.28
C PRO A 53 -8.14 -3.03 -3.85
N LYS A 54 -8.74 -1.88 -3.53
CA LYS A 54 -8.02 -0.73 -2.95
C LYS A 54 -7.47 -1.05 -1.55
N LEU A 55 -6.55 -0.21 -1.09
CA LEU A 55 -6.01 -0.26 0.26
C LEU A 55 -7.12 -0.04 1.30
N GLU A 56 -7.15 -0.90 2.32
CA GLU A 56 -7.98 -0.67 3.50
C GLU A 56 -7.33 0.39 4.40
N ARG A 57 -8.06 1.47 4.67
CA ARG A 57 -7.62 2.57 5.55
C ARG A 57 -8.52 2.61 6.78
N LYS A 58 -8.05 2.12 7.93
CA LYS A 58 -8.82 2.13 9.18
C LYS A 58 -8.26 3.18 10.15
N SER A 59 -9.13 4.08 10.60
CA SER A 59 -8.75 5.09 11.60
C SER A 59 -8.18 4.42 12.85
N ASN A 60 -7.10 4.97 13.39
CA ASN A 60 -6.35 4.45 14.54
C ASN A 60 -5.70 3.06 14.38
N LEU A 61 -5.94 2.35 13.27
CA LEU A 61 -5.35 1.04 13.00
C LEU A 61 -4.25 1.12 11.95
N GLY A 62 -4.44 1.90 10.88
CA GLY A 62 -3.45 2.07 9.81
C GLY A 62 -3.95 1.63 8.45
N ILE A 63 -3.02 1.25 7.58
CA ILE A 63 -3.24 0.86 6.19
C ILE A 63 -2.84 -0.60 6.02
N SER A 64 -3.72 -1.38 5.40
CA SER A 64 -3.49 -2.77 5.03
C SER A 64 -4.06 -3.04 3.64
N LEU A 65 -3.66 -4.15 3.02
CA LEU A 65 -4.28 -4.63 1.80
C LEU A 65 -4.98 -5.95 2.12
N ASN A 66 -6.30 -5.99 1.97
CA ASN A 66 -7.08 -7.19 2.20
C ASN A 66 -7.15 -7.99 0.90
N LEU A 67 -6.16 -8.87 0.71
CA LEU A 67 -6.13 -9.79 -0.41
C LEU A 67 -6.68 -11.15 0.04
N LYS A 68 -7.47 -11.79 -0.82
CA LYS A 68 -7.77 -13.22 -0.65
C LYS A 68 -6.49 -14.02 -0.90
N ASP A 69 -6.35 -15.19 -0.27
CA ASP A 69 -5.15 -16.04 -0.40
C ASP A 69 -4.76 -16.36 -1.87
N GLU A 70 -5.75 -16.42 -2.76
CA GLU A 70 -5.55 -16.63 -4.20
C GLU A 70 -4.94 -15.41 -4.90
N GLU A 71 -5.33 -14.21 -4.49
CA GLU A 71 -4.84 -12.92 -5.02
C GLU A 71 -3.41 -12.65 -4.56
N ILE A 72 -3.07 -13.04 -3.32
CA ILE A 72 -1.71 -12.94 -2.76
C ILE A 72 -0.73 -13.75 -3.61
N LYS A 73 -1.10 -14.96 -4.03
CA LYS A 73 -0.23 -15.83 -4.84
C LYS A 73 0.04 -15.27 -6.23
N ASN A 74 -0.94 -14.60 -6.83
CA ASN A 74 -0.77 -13.92 -8.11
C ASN A 74 0.07 -12.64 -7.95
N PHE A 75 -0.08 -11.93 -6.84
CA PHE A 75 0.66 -10.70 -6.56
C PHE A 75 2.14 -10.94 -6.19
N LEU A 76 2.45 -11.99 -5.42
CA LEU A 76 3.82 -12.35 -5.03
C LEU A 76 4.64 -13.07 -6.13
N ARG A 77 4.00 -13.39 -7.27
CA ARG A 77 4.65 -13.97 -8.45
C ARG A 77 5.08 -12.94 -9.50
N LEU A 78 4.71 -11.66 -9.31
CA LEU A 78 5.20 -10.51 -10.09
C LEU A 78 6.58 -10.06 -9.58
#